data_AF-T1IQ59-F1
#
_entry.id   AF-T1IQ59-F1
#
_cell.length_a   1.000
_cell.length_b   1.000
_cell.length_c   1.000
_cell.angle_alpha   90.00
_cell.angle_beta   90.00
_cell.angle_gamma   90.00
#
_symmetry.space_group_name_H-M   'P 1'
#
loop_
_entity.id
_entity.type
_entity.pdbx_description
1 polymer ?
#
loop_
_entity_poly.entity_id
_entity_poly.type
_entity_poly.pdbx_seq_one_letter_code
_entity_poly.pdbx_strand_id
1 'polypeptide(L)'
;MERQDWLVPILSDSLRHVYQRCILEHVPEILDLITEVWEQLIRIVSVDNLLMATCPHLSRWFCLLMQPSHIPFSSDVLIEAKHKEKNLKFRHSVNVETHKEQSYIAGSETVNGPVFEREKVVVRTRCQAAKLLGLLSTLIIRPIPGLSMQGIELPFESYTKLLLFYLNSKSALQRLAVALVIDEWAKQDKTGLQGLDTVQCKLLESLHECIYYDEIALPFARMHQECRDFTTALKQHESPTEMVLSFPSIITFEQAQKLATTDFENFIINSKLKVKALDVLERKRKSLLFTINQTSQLQTKWSIMVRATLAGAIIAIENLPEKLNPIIKPLMDAIKKEENALLQRKAANSLSHLLELCVDRLVCPNPKIIKNLCAFLTGDSQFTPRIFNCGAANAIQADQEGNSRLVTPIISSSNYFGILTLTSMQKKAERKMILRRTSSVSRGRPPTIDVSLDEPLVDDETQKQVELQRRGAEFALTEMTKQTGNNLPVKIPKLWEAMLHSLVEQMDPSLGVNQIVDNDIQAQELVTCLQVLETVTPFLSPHLHPQFNCEN
;
A
#
# COMPACT_ATOMS: atom_id res chain seq x y z
N MET A 1 41.66 8.86 -6.80
CA MET A 1 40.89 9.87 -6.05
C MET A 1 41.72 10.26 -4.85
N GLU A 2 42.20 11.49 -4.80
CA GLU A 2 42.93 12.01 -3.64
C GLU A 2 42.05 11.91 -2.40
N ARG A 3 42.60 11.33 -1.31
CA ARG A 3 41.90 11.24 -0.03
C ARG A 3 41.65 12.65 0.48
N GLN A 4 40.38 12.99 0.68
CA GLN A 4 39.99 14.30 1.18
C GLN A 4 40.10 14.33 2.70
N ASP A 5 41.33 14.46 3.21
CA ASP A 5 41.63 14.47 4.65
C ASP A 5 40.89 15.60 5.41
N TRP A 6 40.49 16.66 4.71
CA TRP A 6 39.69 17.76 5.26
C TRP A 6 38.28 17.33 5.70
N LEU A 7 37.74 16.24 5.15
CA LEU A 7 36.37 15.79 5.41
C LEU A 7 36.27 15.01 6.72
N VAL A 8 37.32 14.29 7.11
CA VAL A 8 37.33 13.40 8.29
C VAL A 8 36.88 14.11 9.57
N PRO A 9 37.36 15.34 9.90
CA PRO A 9 36.96 16.03 11.13
C PRO A 9 35.47 16.43 11.18
N ILE A 10 34.81 16.60 10.03
CA ILE A 10 33.41 17.05 9.95
C ILE A 10 32.46 15.95 9.48
N LEU A 11 32.97 14.77 9.12
CA LEU A 11 32.20 13.71 8.46
C LEU A 11 31.01 13.24 9.30
N SER A 12 31.25 12.96 10.58
CA SER A 12 30.20 12.52 11.51
C SER A 12 29.05 13.54 11.57
N ASP A 13 29.35 14.82 11.76
CA ASP A 13 28.31 15.86 11.81
C ASP A 13 27.64 16.08 10.46
N SER A 14 28.39 16.01 9.36
CA SER A 14 27.86 16.14 8.00
C SER A 14 26.84 15.04 7.70
N LEU A 15 27.19 13.76 7.95
CA LEU A 15 26.29 12.63 7.75
C LEU A 15 25.03 12.74 8.63
N ARG A 16 25.19 13.15 9.90
CA ARG A 16 24.04 13.33 10.81
C ARG A 16 23.12 14.45 10.34
N HIS A 17 23.65 15.57 9.87
CA HIS A 17 22.85 16.69 9.35
C HIS A 17 22.15 16.31 8.03
N VAL A 18 22.83 15.62 7.12
CA VAL A 18 22.24 15.15 5.85
C VAL A 18 21.11 14.15 6.13
N TYR A 19 21.33 13.18 7.01
CA TYR A 19 20.30 12.21 7.38
C TYR A 19 19.12 12.87 8.10
N GLN A 20 19.38 13.79 9.04
CA GLN A 20 18.32 14.56 9.68
C GLN A 20 17.53 15.40 8.67
N ARG A 21 18.21 16.03 7.70
CA ARG A 21 17.53 16.77 6.64
C ARG A 21 16.64 15.84 5.82
N CYS A 22 17.10 14.64 5.47
CA CYS A 22 16.28 13.63 4.81
C CYS A 22 14.98 13.36 5.60
N ILE A 23 15.10 13.15 6.91
CA ILE A 23 13.96 12.82 7.79
C ILE A 23 12.95 13.97 7.93
N LEU A 24 13.40 15.23 7.84
CA LEU A 24 12.56 16.41 8.00
C LEU A 24 12.11 17.04 6.66
N GLU A 25 12.50 16.45 5.53
CA GLU A 25 12.22 17.00 4.20
C GLU A 25 10.90 16.45 3.64
N HIS A 26 10.05 17.37 3.17
CA HIS A 26 8.78 17.05 2.52
C HIS A 26 8.83 17.20 0.99
N VAL A 27 9.78 17.99 0.49
CA VAL A 27 9.93 18.31 -0.93
C VAL A 27 10.67 17.17 -1.66
N PRO A 28 10.04 16.51 -2.66
CA PRO A 28 10.64 15.38 -3.38
C PRO A 28 11.98 15.71 -4.03
N GLU A 29 12.08 16.86 -4.68
CA GLU A 29 13.28 17.27 -5.43
C GLU A 29 14.49 17.45 -4.50
N ILE A 30 14.25 17.89 -3.26
CA ILE A 30 15.31 18.02 -2.26
C ILE A 30 15.72 16.65 -1.71
N LEU A 31 14.77 15.71 -1.55
CA LEU A 31 15.09 14.32 -1.16
C LEU A 31 16.02 13.62 -2.16
N ASP A 32 15.83 13.89 -3.47
CA ASP A 32 16.72 13.38 -4.52
C ASP A 32 18.14 13.95 -4.37
N LEU A 33 18.26 15.28 -4.22
CA LEU A 33 19.55 15.95 -3.99
C LEU A 33 20.27 15.47 -2.72
N ILE A 34 19.54 15.28 -1.62
CA ILE A 34 20.08 14.74 -0.36
C ILE A 34 20.73 13.38 -0.58
N THR A 35 20.15 12.57 -1.47
CA THR A 35 20.63 11.22 -1.75
C THR A 35 21.90 11.25 -2.58
N GLU A 36 21.97 12.14 -3.57
CA GLU A 36 23.20 12.38 -4.31
C GLU A 36 24.32 12.84 -3.37
N VAL A 37 24.04 13.79 -2.46
CA VAL A 37 25.01 14.26 -1.47
C VAL A 37 25.48 13.11 -0.56
N TRP A 38 24.55 12.31 -0.05
CA TRP A 38 24.87 11.14 0.78
C TRP A 38 25.77 10.15 0.05
N GLU A 39 25.43 9.79 -1.19
CA GLU A 39 26.21 8.88 -2.03
C GLU A 39 27.63 9.39 -2.26
N GLN A 40 27.80 10.69 -2.51
CA GLN A 40 29.14 11.26 -2.69
C GLN A 40 29.93 11.24 -1.38
N LEU A 41 29.33 11.60 -0.24
CA LEU A 41 29.99 11.60 1.06
C LEU A 41 30.53 10.22 1.45
N ILE A 42 29.74 9.16 1.22
CA ILE A 42 30.17 7.80 1.57
C ILE A 42 31.20 7.22 0.58
N ARG A 43 31.24 7.68 -0.68
CA ARG A 43 32.18 7.18 -1.71
C ARG A 43 33.59 7.76 -1.60
N ILE A 44 33.73 8.99 -1.09
CA ILE A 44 35.02 9.70 -1.07
C ILE A 44 35.87 9.42 0.18
N VAL A 45 35.33 8.75 1.20
CA VAL A 45 35.99 8.48 2.48
C VAL A 45 36.44 7.01 2.56
N SER A 46 37.54 6.74 3.28
CA SER A 46 37.92 5.37 3.65
C SER A 46 36.87 4.69 4.54
N VAL A 47 36.74 3.37 4.42
CA VAL A 47 35.77 2.59 5.21
C VAL A 47 36.00 2.80 6.71
N ASP A 48 37.24 2.85 7.19
CA ASP A 48 37.54 3.03 8.63
C ASP A 48 36.98 4.35 9.19
N ASN A 49 37.23 5.46 8.48
CA ASN A 49 36.74 6.78 8.88
C ASN A 49 35.22 6.85 8.81
N LEU A 50 34.62 6.18 7.82
CA LEU A 50 33.17 6.10 7.70
C LEU A 50 32.56 5.33 8.88
N LEU A 51 33.08 4.14 9.21
CA LEU A 51 32.56 3.33 10.32
C LEU A 51 32.64 4.09 11.65
N MET A 52 33.76 4.77 11.91
CA MET A 52 33.92 5.62 13.11
C MET A 52 32.91 6.77 13.14
N ALA A 53 32.58 7.35 11.98
CA ALA A 53 31.62 8.43 11.86
C ALA A 53 30.16 7.97 11.92
N THR A 54 29.84 6.72 11.57
CA THR A 54 28.45 6.24 11.42
C THR A 54 27.99 5.31 12.53
N CYS A 55 28.81 4.33 12.95
CA CYS A 55 28.39 3.29 13.90
C CYS A 55 27.79 3.83 15.21
N PRO A 56 28.31 4.90 15.82
CA PRO A 56 27.72 5.48 17.03
C PRO A 56 26.29 6.02 16.86
N HIS A 57 25.85 6.29 15.64
CA HIS A 57 24.55 6.95 15.36
C HIS A 57 23.51 6.02 14.73
N LEU A 58 23.86 4.79 14.35
CA LEU A 58 22.96 3.88 13.64
C LEU A 58 21.64 3.65 14.37
N SER A 59 21.68 3.30 15.65
CA SER A 59 20.46 3.10 16.44
C SER A 59 19.58 4.36 16.46
N ARG A 60 20.18 5.55 16.56
CA ARG A 60 19.45 6.83 16.52
C ARG A 60 18.84 7.10 15.14
N TRP A 61 19.54 6.78 14.07
CA TRP A 61 19.02 6.93 12.70
C TRP A 61 17.86 5.98 12.40
N PHE A 62 17.88 4.76 12.93
CA PHE A 62 16.70 3.87 12.91
C PHE A 62 15.55 4.44 13.72
N CYS A 63 15.80 4.94 14.94
CA CYS A 63 14.76 5.60 15.73
C CYS A 63 14.12 6.80 14.99
N LEU A 64 14.93 7.62 14.30
CA LEU A 64 14.42 8.73 13.48
C LEU A 64 13.52 8.23 12.34
N LEU A 65 13.94 7.18 11.64
CA LEU A 65 13.16 6.54 10.56
C LEU A 65 11.82 5.97 11.07
N MET A 66 11.83 5.45 12.29
CA MET A 66 10.70 4.82 12.99
C MET A 66 9.81 5.81 13.75
N GLN A 67 10.01 7.12 13.60
CA GLN A 67 9.17 8.13 14.25
C GLN A 67 7.72 8.02 13.79
N PRO A 68 6.73 7.90 14.71
CA PRO A 68 5.31 7.94 14.34
C PRO A 68 4.96 9.26 13.67
N SER A 69 4.14 9.19 12.61
CA SER A 69 3.89 10.35 11.74
C SER A 69 3.32 11.54 12.50
N HIS A 70 2.45 11.30 13.48
CA HIS A 70 1.68 12.30 14.23
C HIS A 70 2.38 12.82 15.49
N ILE A 71 3.55 12.29 15.85
CA ILE A 71 4.27 12.65 17.07
C ILE A 71 5.47 13.53 16.69
N PRO A 72 5.66 14.71 17.31
CA PRO A 72 6.84 15.53 17.05
C PRO A 72 8.10 14.87 17.61
N PHE A 73 9.24 15.18 17.00
CA PHE A 73 10.54 14.81 17.53
C PHE A 73 10.83 15.56 18.83
N SER A 74 11.37 14.85 19.82
CA SER A 74 11.92 15.47 21.01
C SER A 74 13.19 16.27 20.65
N SER A 75 13.36 17.44 21.25
CA SER A 75 14.47 18.36 20.91
C SER A 75 15.86 17.77 21.18
N ASP A 76 15.98 16.79 22.08
CA ASP A 76 17.21 16.06 22.39
C ASP A 76 17.61 15.04 21.30
N VAL A 77 16.65 14.63 20.45
CA VAL A 77 16.85 13.65 19.37
C VAL A 77 17.31 14.32 18.07
N LEU A 78 17.05 15.62 17.91
CA LEU A 78 17.57 16.40 16.78
C LEU A 78 18.89 17.09 17.13
N ILE A 79 19.68 17.34 16.09
CA ILE A 79 20.95 18.05 16.21
C ILE A 79 20.77 19.49 15.73
N GLU A 80 21.23 20.43 16.56
CA GLU A 80 21.25 21.85 16.24
C GLU A 80 22.58 22.20 15.55
N ALA A 81 22.52 22.90 14.43
CA ALA A 81 23.73 23.43 13.79
C ALA A 81 24.30 24.51 14.71
N LYS A 82 25.54 24.33 15.19
CA LYS A 82 26.20 25.25 16.14
C LYS A 82 26.65 26.58 15.51
N HIS A 83 26.00 27.04 14.45
CA HIS A 83 26.24 28.37 13.93
C HIS A 83 25.63 29.37 14.92
N LYS A 84 26.51 30.01 15.71
CA LYS A 84 26.16 31.27 16.38
C LYS A 84 25.75 32.23 15.26
N GLU A 85 24.46 32.42 15.05
CA GLU A 85 24.00 33.62 14.39
C GLU A 85 24.61 34.78 15.17
N LYS A 86 25.54 35.51 14.54
CA LYS A 86 25.89 36.84 15.01
C LYS A 86 24.62 37.65 14.83
N ASN A 87 23.77 37.63 15.85
CA ASN A 87 22.57 38.46 15.95
C ASN A 87 22.99 39.90 15.65
N LEU A 88 22.73 40.35 14.43
CA LEU A 88 22.64 41.75 14.08
C LEU A 88 21.53 42.31 14.97
N LYS A 89 21.95 43.03 16.01
CA LYS A 89 21.08 43.66 16.99
C LYS A 89 20.17 44.69 16.31
N PHE A 90 19.08 44.25 15.70
CA PHE A 90 17.90 45.08 15.53
C PHE A 90 16.93 44.75 16.65
N ARG A 91 17.03 45.55 17.72
CA ARG A 91 16.05 45.61 18.80
C ARG A 91 14.73 46.10 18.23
N HIS A 92 13.76 45.21 18.10
CA HIS A 92 12.41 45.53 18.54
C HIS A 92 11.87 44.39 19.39
N SER A 93 11.72 44.73 20.67
CA SER A 93 11.05 43.96 21.70
C SER A 93 9.58 43.73 21.31
N VAL A 94 9.30 42.53 20.84
CA VAL A 94 8.03 41.86 21.11
C VAL A 94 8.42 40.61 21.87
N ASN A 95 7.84 40.40 23.06
CA ASN A 95 7.86 39.11 23.74
C ASN A 95 7.11 38.11 22.84
N VAL A 96 7.77 37.62 21.81
CA VAL A 96 7.40 36.38 21.15
C VAL A 96 8.07 35.33 22.01
N GLU A 97 7.29 34.66 22.87
CA GLU A 97 7.70 33.35 23.36
C GLU A 97 8.17 32.58 22.13
N THR A 98 9.46 32.29 22.04
CA THR A 98 10.02 31.49 20.95
C THR A 98 9.43 30.10 21.09
N HIS A 99 8.23 29.89 20.57
CA HIS A 99 7.68 28.56 20.37
C HIS A 99 8.69 27.85 19.48
N LYS A 100 9.51 26.96 20.07
CA LYS A 100 10.35 26.05 19.30
C LYS A 100 9.41 25.31 18.37
N GLU A 101 9.52 25.58 17.07
CA GLU A 101 8.71 24.91 16.06
C GLU A 101 8.90 23.40 16.22
N GLN A 102 7.80 22.70 16.47
CA GLN A 102 7.81 21.24 16.62
C GLN A 102 8.15 20.62 15.27
N SER A 103 9.24 19.85 15.24
CA SER A 103 9.68 19.16 14.04
C SER A 103 9.00 17.78 13.94
N TYR A 104 8.52 17.43 12.77
CA TYR A 104 7.88 16.14 12.49
C TYR A 104 8.62 15.43 11.35
N ILE A 105 8.45 14.11 11.26
CA ILE A 105 8.91 13.36 10.08
C ILE A 105 8.20 13.89 8.84
N ALA A 106 8.97 14.16 7.78
CA ALA A 106 8.53 14.85 6.58
C ALA A 106 7.99 16.28 6.82
N GLY A 107 8.59 17.00 7.77
CA GLY A 107 8.34 18.42 7.98
C GLY A 107 7.02 18.75 8.71
N SER A 108 6.88 20.00 9.13
CA SER A 108 5.70 20.51 9.85
C SER A 108 4.59 21.01 8.91
N GLU A 109 4.89 21.17 7.63
CA GLU A 109 4.03 21.81 6.62
C GLU A 109 2.76 21.00 6.35
N THR A 110 2.86 19.66 6.43
CA THR A 110 1.75 18.74 6.16
C THR A 110 0.93 18.38 7.41
N VAL A 111 1.35 18.83 8.60
CA VAL A 111 0.75 18.44 9.89
C VAL A 111 -0.69 18.93 10.02
N ASN A 112 -0.96 20.14 9.54
CA ASN A 112 -2.28 20.78 9.57
C ASN A 112 -3.14 20.42 8.34
N GLY A 113 -2.61 19.62 7.41
CA GLY A 113 -3.29 19.20 6.19
C GLY A 113 -4.07 17.89 6.37
N PRO A 114 -4.68 17.39 5.28
CA PRO A 114 -5.35 16.09 5.28
C PRO A 114 -4.39 14.94 5.62
N VAL A 115 -4.84 14.01 6.47
CA VAL A 115 -4.04 12.86 6.95
C VAL A 115 -3.44 12.05 5.80
N PHE A 116 -4.21 11.83 4.72
CA PHE A 116 -3.75 11.04 3.58
C PHE A 116 -2.60 11.70 2.80
N GLU A 117 -2.55 13.04 2.72
CA GLU A 117 -1.43 13.75 2.09
C GLU A 117 -0.18 13.66 2.95
N ARG A 118 -0.32 13.83 4.27
CA ARG A 118 0.78 13.63 5.22
C ARG A 118 1.34 12.22 5.13
N GLU A 119 0.49 11.20 5.11
CA GLU A 119 0.93 9.80 4.97
C GLU A 119 1.74 9.57 3.68
N LYS A 120 1.36 10.19 2.56
CA LYS A 120 2.10 10.08 1.29
C LYS A 120 3.53 10.60 1.44
N VAL A 121 3.70 11.80 1.99
CA VAL A 121 5.02 12.41 2.13
C VAL A 121 5.86 11.66 3.16
N VAL A 122 5.28 11.28 4.30
CA VAL A 122 5.98 10.51 5.33
C VAL A 122 6.52 9.18 4.78
N VAL A 123 5.72 8.46 3.99
CA VAL A 123 6.17 7.21 3.37
C VAL A 123 7.32 7.46 2.38
N ARG A 124 7.25 8.53 1.57
CA ARG A 124 8.35 8.92 0.67
C ARG A 124 9.64 9.18 1.46
N THR A 125 9.56 9.98 2.51
CA THR A 125 10.69 10.28 3.40
C THR A 125 11.29 9.01 4.02
N ARG A 126 10.45 8.06 4.46
CA ARG A 126 10.94 6.77 4.99
C ARG A 126 11.63 5.92 3.93
N CYS A 127 11.08 5.85 2.72
CA CYS A 127 11.73 5.15 1.62
C CYS A 127 13.09 5.79 1.28
N GLN A 128 13.18 7.12 1.28
CA GLN A 128 14.44 7.80 1.01
C GLN A 128 15.48 7.56 2.11
N ALA A 129 15.10 7.74 3.38
CA ALA A 129 15.99 7.50 4.50
C ALA A 129 16.43 6.03 4.58
N ALA A 130 15.53 5.09 4.27
CA ALA A 130 15.87 3.68 4.16
C ALA A 130 16.87 3.40 3.03
N LYS A 131 16.78 4.09 1.89
CA LYS A 131 17.78 4.03 0.81
C LYS A 131 19.16 4.49 1.30
N LEU A 132 19.23 5.60 2.05
CA LEU A 132 20.50 6.10 2.61
C LEU A 132 21.14 5.07 3.57
N LEU A 133 20.33 4.50 4.47
CA LEU A 133 20.80 3.47 5.39
C LEU A 133 21.18 2.18 4.66
N GLY A 134 20.41 1.75 3.66
CA GLY A 134 20.69 0.55 2.87
C GLY A 134 22.00 0.64 2.10
N LEU A 135 22.30 1.81 1.53
CA LEU A 135 23.61 2.10 0.94
C LEU A 135 24.74 1.98 1.97
N LEU A 136 24.54 2.51 3.17
CA LEU A 136 25.52 2.42 4.25
C LEU A 136 25.70 0.98 4.76
N SER A 137 24.64 0.16 4.75
CA SER A 137 24.70 -1.25 5.16
C SER A 137 25.73 -2.06 4.35
N THR A 138 25.88 -1.76 3.04
CA THR A 138 26.89 -2.39 2.17
C THR A 138 28.34 -2.19 2.63
N LEU A 139 28.56 -1.18 3.48
CA LEU A 139 29.88 -0.78 3.98
C LEU A 139 30.11 -1.26 5.42
N ILE A 140 29.07 -1.23 6.27
CA ILE A 140 29.14 -1.65 7.68
C ILE A 140 29.53 -3.12 7.84
N ILE A 141 29.08 -3.96 6.92
CA ILE A 141 29.30 -5.41 6.97
C ILE A 141 30.65 -5.87 6.44
N ARG A 142 31.44 -4.97 5.85
CA ARG A 142 32.72 -5.36 5.26
C ARG A 142 33.72 -5.73 6.36
N PRO A 143 34.43 -6.87 6.25
CA PRO A 143 35.47 -7.23 7.21
C PRO A 143 36.56 -6.18 7.20
N ILE A 144 36.93 -5.66 8.37
CA ILE A 144 38.00 -4.67 8.49
C ILE A 144 39.34 -5.43 8.52
N PRO A 145 40.23 -5.25 7.52
CA PRO A 145 41.49 -5.99 7.46
C PRO A 145 42.38 -5.66 8.67
N GLY A 146 42.77 -6.69 9.44
CA GLY A 146 43.70 -6.56 10.57
C GLY A 146 43.08 -6.43 11.97
N LEU A 147 41.74 -6.35 12.08
CA LEU A 147 41.04 -6.38 13.38
C LEU A 147 40.59 -7.82 13.70
N SER A 148 41.48 -8.64 14.25
CA SER A 148 41.09 -9.85 15.00
C SER A 148 41.00 -9.51 16.49
N MET A 149 40.03 -8.69 16.89
CA MET A 149 39.90 -8.29 18.29
C MET A 149 39.19 -9.39 19.06
N GLN A 150 39.95 -10.28 19.71
CA GLN A 150 39.42 -11.23 20.67
C GLN A 150 38.70 -10.46 21.80
N GLY A 151 37.37 -10.53 21.85
CA GLY A 151 36.55 -9.99 22.93
C GLY A 151 35.88 -8.62 22.69
N ILE A 152 36.05 -7.99 21.53
CA ILE A 152 35.29 -6.79 21.15
C ILE A 152 34.27 -7.16 20.08
N GLU A 153 32.99 -6.86 20.33
CA GLU A 153 31.91 -7.07 19.38
C GLU A 153 32.17 -6.30 18.09
N LEU A 154 32.12 -6.99 16.95
CA LEU A 154 32.42 -6.39 15.66
C LEU A 154 31.24 -5.53 15.18
N PRO A 155 31.47 -4.43 14.44
CA PRO A 155 30.41 -3.53 13.99
C PRO A 155 29.26 -4.25 13.25
N PHE A 156 29.57 -5.27 12.44
CA PHE A 156 28.55 -6.05 11.73
C PHE A 156 27.72 -6.92 12.69
N GLU A 157 28.27 -7.42 13.79
CA GLU A 157 27.54 -8.22 14.79
C GLU A 157 26.51 -7.35 15.52
N SER A 158 26.93 -6.17 15.97
CA SER A 158 26.03 -5.19 16.60
C SER A 158 24.95 -4.73 15.63
N TYR A 159 25.32 -4.51 14.37
CA TYR A 159 24.36 -4.16 13.32
C TYR A 159 23.34 -5.28 13.09
N THR A 160 23.80 -6.53 13.03
CA THR A 160 22.93 -7.71 12.89
C THR A 160 21.95 -7.82 14.06
N LYS A 161 22.43 -7.66 15.30
CA LYS A 161 21.57 -7.65 16.49
C LYS A 161 20.54 -6.53 16.44
N LEU A 162 20.91 -5.33 15.95
CA LEU A 162 20.00 -4.21 15.78
C LEU A 162 18.87 -4.54 14.79
N LEU A 163 19.19 -5.12 13.63
CA LEU A 163 18.19 -5.55 12.64
C LEU A 163 17.26 -6.61 13.24
N LEU A 164 17.81 -7.63 13.90
CA LEU A 164 17.04 -8.70 14.55
C LEU A 164 16.14 -8.17 15.67
N PHE A 165 16.60 -7.20 16.46
CA PHE A 165 15.81 -6.58 17.52
C PHE A 165 14.50 -5.99 16.97
N TYR A 166 14.58 -5.21 15.90
CA TYR A 166 13.41 -4.58 15.29
C TYR A 166 12.55 -5.55 14.48
N LEU A 167 13.13 -6.57 13.83
CA LEU A 167 12.34 -7.63 13.18
C LEU A 167 11.51 -8.43 14.18
N ASN A 168 12.00 -8.63 15.41
CA ASN A 168 11.27 -9.31 16.48
C ASN A 168 10.24 -8.42 17.20
N SER A 169 10.22 -7.12 16.95
CA SER A 169 9.29 -6.19 17.60
C SER A 169 7.81 -6.48 17.26
N LYS A 170 6.88 -6.00 18.09
CA LYS A 170 5.44 -5.98 17.77
C LYS A 170 5.00 -4.69 17.07
N SER A 171 5.90 -3.74 16.86
CA SER A 171 5.62 -2.54 16.06
C SER A 171 5.68 -2.84 14.56
N ALA A 172 4.57 -2.57 13.86
CA ALA A 172 4.51 -2.63 12.41
C ALA A 172 5.52 -1.65 11.78
N LEU A 173 5.63 -0.44 12.34
CA LEU A 173 6.52 0.59 11.82
C LEU A 173 8.00 0.20 11.94
N GLN A 174 8.40 -0.43 13.04
CA GLN A 174 9.77 -0.92 13.22
C GLN A 174 10.11 -2.02 12.22
N ARG A 175 9.23 -3.02 12.05
CA ARG A 175 9.41 -4.08 11.05
C ARG A 175 9.44 -3.52 9.62
N LEU A 176 8.54 -2.60 9.30
CA LEU A 176 8.49 -1.93 8.01
C LEU A 176 9.81 -1.20 7.71
N ALA A 177 10.29 -0.38 8.65
CA ALA A 177 11.51 0.40 8.50
C ALA A 177 12.73 -0.50 8.23
N VAL A 178 12.91 -1.57 9.00
CA VAL A 178 14.03 -2.50 8.79
C VAL A 178 13.88 -3.27 7.48
N ALA A 179 12.67 -3.71 7.13
CA ALA A 179 12.44 -4.38 5.84
C ALA A 179 12.76 -3.46 4.66
N LEU A 180 12.42 -2.16 4.73
CA LEU A 180 12.79 -1.17 3.71
C LEU A 180 14.31 -1.01 3.59
N VAL A 181 15.04 -0.96 4.71
CA VAL A 181 16.50 -0.84 4.70
C VAL A 181 17.14 -2.07 4.07
N ILE A 182 16.67 -3.27 4.42
CA ILE A 182 17.18 -4.53 3.85
C ILE A 182 16.85 -4.64 2.35
N ASP A 183 15.64 -4.24 1.93
CA ASP A 183 15.25 -4.18 0.51
C ASP A 183 16.19 -3.25 -0.28
N GLU A 184 16.47 -2.05 0.22
CA GLU A 184 17.37 -1.11 -0.44
C GLU A 184 18.84 -1.55 -0.40
N TRP A 185 19.27 -2.20 0.67
CA TRP A 185 20.60 -2.79 0.76
C TRP A 185 20.79 -3.91 -0.27
N ALA A 186 19.87 -4.88 -0.32
CA ALA A 186 19.97 -6.04 -1.20
C ALA A 186 20.03 -5.67 -2.69
N LYS A 187 19.38 -4.57 -3.08
CA LYS A 187 19.47 -4.01 -4.45
C LYS A 187 20.87 -3.50 -4.81
N GLN A 188 21.68 -3.13 -3.84
CA GLN A 188 23.02 -2.55 -4.04
C GLN A 188 24.11 -3.63 -3.91
N ASP A 189 24.03 -4.48 -2.90
CA ASP A 189 25.00 -5.55 -2.66
C ASP A 189 24.32 -6.78 -2.06
N LYS A 190 24.11 -7.78 -2.91
CA LYS A 190 23.57 -9.09 -2.52
C LYS A 190 24.58 -9.92 -1.73
N THR A 191 25.88 -9.77 -2.02
CA THR A 191 26.94 -10.62 -1.44
C THR A 191 27.12 -10.36 0.05
N GLY A 192 26.94 -9.12 0.48
CA GLY A 192 26.99 -8.74 1.89
C GLY A 192 25.91 -9.38 2.76
N LEU A 193 24.78 -9.79 2.17
CA LEU A 193 23.66 -10.42 2.88
C LEU A 193 23.77 -11.96 2.94
N GLN A 194 24.56 -12.58 2.05
CA GLN A 194 24.74 -14.04 1.99
C GLN A 194 25.40 -14.63 3.26
N GLY A 195 26.02 -13.81 4.11
CA GLY A 195 26.57 -14.22 5.40
C GLY A 195 25.63 -14.01 6.60
N LEU A 196 24.40 -13.54 6.39
CA LEU A 196 23.45 -13.15 7.43
C LEU A 196 22.23 -14.06 7.49
N ASP A 197 22.46 -15.37 7.52
CA ASP A 197 21.41 -16.40 7.53
C ASP A 197 20.37 -16.19 8.64
N THR A 198 20.79 -15.73 9.81
CA THR A 198 19.89 -15.45 10.94
C THR A 198 18.88 -14.34 10.61
N VAL A 199 19.30 -13.30 9.90
CA VAL A 199 18.42 -12.21 9.46
C VAL A 199 17.47 -12.72 8.37
N GLN A 200 17.98 -13.50 7.43
CA GLN A 200 17.17 -14.07 6.34
C GLN A 200 16.09 -15.03 6.88
N CYS A 201 16.46 -15.94 7.78
CA CYS A 201 15.53 -16.81 8.49
C CYS A 201 14.47 -16.00 9.23
N LYS A 202 14.89 -14.95 9.95
CA LYS A 202 13.95 -14.10 10.69
C LYS A 202 12.98 -13.35 9.77
N LEU A 203 13.42 -12.87 8.61
CA LEU A 203 12.52 -12.24 7.62
C LEU A 203 11.43 -13.22 7.16
N LEU A 204 11.82 -14.47 6.86
CA LEU A 204 10.89 -15.54 6.45
C LEU A 204 9.93 -15.90 7.59
N GLU A 205 10.40 -16.00 8.83
CA GLU A 205 9.53 -16.20 10.01
C GLU A 205 8.51 -15.08 10.15
N SER A 206 8.97 -13.82 10.06
CA SER A 206 8.10 -12.64 10.19
C SER A 206 7.02 -12.56 9.12
N LEU A 207 7.19 -13.18 7.95
CA LEU A 207 6.14 -13.31 6.93
C LEU A 207 5.00 -14.26 7.35
N HIS A 208 5.27 -15.22 8.23
CA HIS A 208 4.29 -16.23 8.68
C HIS A 208 3.63 -15.88 10.01
N GLU A 209 4.27 -15.03 10.82
CA GLU A 209 3.73 -14.59 12.11
C GLU A 209 2.38 -13.89 11.97
N CYS A 210 1.39 -14.25 12.80
CA CYS A 210 0.09 -13.60 12.90
C CYS A 210 0.03 -12.80 14.21
N ILE A 211 0.47 -11.54 14.17
CA ILE A 211 0.52 -10.67 15.35
C ILE A 211 -0.44 -9.48 15.23
N TYR A 212 -0.97 -9.04 16.36
CA TYR A 212 -1.56 -7.70 16.49
C TYR A 212 -0.45 -6.70 16.72
N TYR A 213 -0.45 -5.63 15.94
CA TYR A 213 0.60 -4.62 16.00
C TYR A 213 0.35 -3.60 17.12
N ASP A 214 1.41 -3.04 17.67
CA ASP A 214 1.31 -2.02 18.74
C ASP A 214 0.55 -0.77 18.25
N GLU A 215 0.62 -0.46 16.95
CA GLU A 215 -0.07 0.67 16.32
C GLU A 215 -1.60 0.59 16.39
N ILE A 216 -2.17 -0.61 16.60
CA ILE A 216 -3.62 -0.78 16.77
C ILE A 216 -4.05 -0.91 18.23
N ALA A 217 -3.12 -0.84 19.20
CA ALA A 217 -3.44 -1.11 20.60
C ALA A 217 -4.54 -0.19 21.16
N LEU A 218 -4.50 1.11 20.86
CA LEU A 218 -5.50 2.09 21.30
C LEU A 218 -6.87 1.86 20.62
N PRO A 219 -6.99 1.78 19.28
CA PRO A 219 -8.23 1.38 18.62
C PRO A 219 -8.80 0.05 19.11
N PHE A 220 -7.94 -0.95 19.32
CA PHE A 220 -8.34 -2.27 19.81
C PHE A 220 -8.89 -2.20 21.24
N ALA A 221 -8.26 -1.45 22.14
CA ALA A 221 -8.76 -1.23 23.50
C ALA A 221 -10.13 -0.54 23.49
N ARG A 222 -10.34 0.44 22.58
CA ARG A 222 -11.65 1.09 22.40
C ARG A 222 -12.71 0.08 21.92
N MET A 223 -12.41 -0.69 20.88
CA MET A 223 -13.29 -1.74 20.38
C MET A 223 -13.66 -2.74 21.49
N HIS A 224 -12.66 -3.17 22.26
CA HIS A 224 -12.84 -4.10 23.36
C HIS A 224 -13.76 -3.55 24.45
N GLN A 225 -13.60 -2.27 24.80
CA GLN A 225 -14.47 -1.59 25.75
C GLN A 225 -15.91 -1.46 25.22
N GLU A 226 -16.09 -1.10 23.95
CA GLU A 226 -17.42 -1.04 23.33
C GLU A 226 -18.10 -2.41 23.29
N CYS A 227 -17.36 -3.50 23.04
CA CYS A 227 -17.91 -4.87 23.14
C CYS A 227 -18.39 -5.18 24.56
N ARG A 228 -17.62 -4.78 25.58
CA ARG A 228 -17.97 -4.97 26.98
C ARG A 228 -19.20 -4.16 27.37
N ASP A 229 -19.27 -2.90 26.95
CA ASP A 229 -20.39 -2.01 27.21
C ASP A 229 -21.66 -2.50 26.51
N PHE A 230 -21.52 -3.01 25.28
CA PHE A 230 -22.62 -3.62 24.54
C PHE A 230 -23.13 -4.88 25.23
N THR A 231 -22.24 -5.79 25.62
CA THR A 231 -22.60 -7.00 26.38
C THR A 231 -23.29 -6.64 27.69
N THR A 232 -22.81 -5.61 28.39
CA THR A 232 -23.45 -5.11 29.62
C THR A 232 -24.84 -4.55 29.36
N ALA A 233 -25.05 -3.85 28.24
CA ALA A 233 -26.36 -3.36 27.83
C ALA A 233 -27.34 -4.49 27.50
N LEU A 234 -26.87 -5.59 26.89
CA LEU A 234 -27.70 -6.78 26.65
C LEU A 234 -28.15 -7.42 27.96
N LYS A 235 -27.23 -7.60 28.92
CA LYS A 235 -27.51 -8.17 30.25
C LYS A 235 -28.58 -7.42 31.05
N GLN A 236 -28.69 -6.10 30.88
CA GLN A 236 -29.73 -5.31 31.55
C GLN A 236 -31.15 -5.68 31.09
N HIS A 237 -31.27 -6.36 29.96
CA HIS A 237 -32.53 -6.80 29.38
C HIS A 237 -32.69 -8.34 29.36
N GLU A 238 -31.71 -9.09 29.89
CA GLU A 238 -31.81 -10.55 30.09
C GLU A 238 -32.71 -10.90 31.27
N SER A 239 -33.41 -12.04 31.18
CA SER A 239 -34.11 -12.60 32.34
C SER A 239 -33.10 -13.24 33.31
N PRO A 240 -33.27 -13.12 34.65
CA PRO A 240 -32.33 -13.68 35.63
C PRO A 240 -32.10 -15.20 35.55
N THR A 241 -32.94 -15.92 34.79
CA THR A 241 -32.95 -17.38 34.68
C THR A 241 -32.09 -17.91 33.52
N GLU A 242 -31.63 -17.04 32.61
CA GLU A 242 -30.89 -17.38 31.38
C GLU A 242 -29.59 -16.56 31.25
N MET A 243 -28.73 -16.57 32.28
CA MET A 243 -27.47 -15.81 32.23
C MET A 243 -26.45 -16.46 31.27
N VAL A 244 -26.61 -16.24 29.96
CA VAL A 244 -25.85 -16.92 28.89
C VAL A 244 -24.64 -16.09 28.43
N LEU A 245 -24.70 -14.76 28.48
CA LEU A 245 -23.63 -13.92 27.95
C LEU A 245 -22.49 -13.73 28.97
N SER A 246 -21.39 -14.46 28.82
CA SER A 246 -20.14 -14.16 29.52
C SER A 246 -19.21 -13.36 28.63
N PHE A 247 -18.62 -12.28 29.16
CA PHE A 247 -17.66 -11.48 28.40
C PHE A 247 -16.24 -11.97 28.72
N PRO A 248 -15.45 -12.42 27.73
CA PRO A 248 -14.09 -12.89 27.96
C PRO A 248 -13.16 -11.73 28.38
N SER A 249 -12.01 -12.05 28.96
CA SER A 249 -11.00 -11.04 29.33
C SER A 249 -10.37 -10.35 28.11
N ILE A 250 -10.27 -11.05 26.98
CA ILE A 250 -9.80 -10.54 25.68
C ILE A 250 -10.72 -11.11 24.60
N ILE A 251 -11.23 -10.24 23.71
CA ILE A 251 -12.06 -10.62 22.55
C ILE A 251 -11.29 -10.45 21.23
N THR A 252 -11.37 -11.44 20.33
CA THR A 252 -10.81 -11.34 18.97
C THR A 252 -11.74 -10.55 18.04
N PHE A 253 -11.26 -10.12 16.87
CA PHE A 253 -12.11 -9.49 15.86
C PHE A 253 -13.29 -10.37 15.44
N GLU A 254 -13.06 -11.68 15.27
CA GLU A 254 -14.10 -12.65 14.91
C GLU A 254 -15.17 -12.76 16.00
N GLN A 255 -14.74 -12.83 17.27
CA GLN A 255 -15.66 -12.88 18.40
C GLN A 255 -16.44 -11.56 18.56
N ALA A 256 -15.80 -10.42 18.36
CA ALA A 256 -16.45 -9.12 18.39
C ALA A 256 -17.50 -8.99 17.26
N GLN A 257 -17.16 -9.46 16.05
CA GLN A 257 -18.08 -9.49 14.93
C GLN A 257 -19.28 -10.40 15.22
N LYS A 258 -19.02 -11.61 15.74
CA LYS A 258 -20.07 -12.56 16.13
C LYS A 258 -21.01 -11.98 17.19
N LEU A 259 -20.46 -11.29 18.20
CA LEU A 259 -21.23 -10.61 19.24
C LEU A 259 -22.21 -9.59 18.64
N ALA A 260 -21.76 -8.78 17.69
CA ALA A 260 -22.55 -7.72 17.06
C ALA A 260 -23.47 -8.20 15.91
N THR A 261 -23.42 -9.49 15.58
CA THR A 261 -24.22 -10.12 14.51
C THR A 261 -25.02 -11.28 15.10
N THR A 262 -24.53 -12.52 14.95
CA THR A 262 -25.24 -13.76 15.30
C THR A 262 -25.72 -13.78 16.76
N ASP A 263 -24.89 -13.38 17.71
CA ASP A 263 -25.27 -13.45 19.13
C ASP A 263 -26.35 -12.41 19.45
N PHE A 264 -26.30 -11.23 18.82
CA PHE A 264 -27.32 -10.21 18.98
C PHE A 264 -28.65 -10.58 18.30
N GLU A 265 -28.61 -11.19 17.12
CA GLU A 265 -29.81 -11.69 16.44
C GLU A 265 -30.51 -12.77 17.28
N ASN A 266 -29.76 -13.73 17.80
CA ASN A 266 -30.26 -14.75 18.72
C ASN A 266 -30.82 -14.13 20.00
N PHE A 267 -30.15 -13.11 20.55
CA PHE A 267 -30.65 -12.36 21.70
C PHE A 267 -32.01 -11.71 21.42
N ILE A 268 -32.18 -11.04 20.28
CA ILE A 268 -33.47 -10.42 19.91
C ILE A 268 -34.58 -11.48 19.80
N ILE A 269 -34.31 -12.61 19.14
CA ILE A 269 -35.30 -13.69 18.95
C ILE A 269 -35.81 -14.22 20.29
N ASN A 270 -34.93 -14.32 21.29
CA ASN A 270 -35.26 -14.86 22.60
C ASN A 270 -35.76 -13.81 23.60
N SER A 271 -35.67 -12.51 23.28
CA SER A 271 -35.98 -11.41 24.19
C SER A 271 -37.28 -10.68 23.87
N LYS A 272 -38.11 -10.40 24.88
CA LYS A 272 -39.30 -9.54 24.75
C LYS A 272 -38.95 -8.07 25.00
N LEU A 273 -38.35 -7.40 24.01
CA LEU A 273 -37.91 -6.00 24.13
C LEU A 273 -38.99 -5.00 23.71
N LYS A 274 -39.06 -3.86 24.39
CA LYS A 274 -39.84 -2.69 23.93
C LYS A 274 -39.12 -2.03 22.75
N VAL A 275 -39.87 -1.47 21.80
CA VAL A 275 -39.35 -0.77 20.60
C VAL A 275 -38.24 0.23 20.94
N LYS A 276 -38.47 1.10 21.93
CA LYS A 276 -37.46 2.10 22.36
C LYS A 276 -36.14 1.49 22.87
N ALA A 277 -36.19 0.32 23.51
CA ALA A 277 -34.99 -0.36 24.00
C ALA A 277 -34.22 -1.02 22.84
N LEU A 278 -34.96 -1.61 21.89
CA LEU A 278 -34.40 -2.16 20.65
C LEU A 278 -33.67 -1.06 19.85
N ASP A 279 -34.26 0.12 19.70
CA ASP A 279 -33.64 1.26 18.99
C ASP A 279 -32.33 1.73 19.64
N VAL A 280 -32.22 1.64 20.97
CA VAL A 280 -30.99 1.99 21.70
C VAL A 280 -29.91 0.94 21.48
N LEU A 281 -30.26 -0.34 21.59
CA LEU A 281 -29.33 -1.45 21.37
C LEU A 281 -28.83 -1.48 19.92
N GLU A 282 -29.72 -1.26 18.96
CA GLU A 282 -29.39 -1.24 17.54
C GLU A 282 -28.43 -0.10 17.19
N ARG A 283 -28.59 1.09 17.79
CA ARG A 283 -27.62 2.18 17.65
C ARG A 283 -26.26 1.84 18.23
N LYS A 284 -26.23 1.21 19.42
CA LYS A 284 -24.96 0.73 20.02
C LYS A 284 -24.30 -0.34 19.17
N ARG A 285 -25.07 -1.26 18.59
CA ARG A 285 -24.59 -2.30 17.67
C ARG A 285 -24.00 -1.70 16.40
N LYS A 286 -24.68 -0.75 15.76
CA LYS A 286 -24.16 -0.04 14.57
C LYS A 286 -22.85 0.69 14.88
N SER A 287 -22.77 1.38 16.03
CA SER A 287 -21.52 2.00 16.49
C SER A 287 -20.41 0.97 16.69
N LEU A 288 -20.71 -0.15 17.36
CA LEU A 288 -19.76 -1.23 17.61
C LEU A 288 -19.25 -1.85 16.29
N LEU A 289 -20.13 -2.15 15.34
CA LEU A 289 -19.76 -2.67 14.02
C LEU A 289 -18.86 -1.71 13.27
N PHE A 290 -19.13 -0.40 13.34
CA PHE A 290 -18.25 0.61 12.77
C PHE A 290 -16.85 0.55 13.38
N THR A 291 -16.74 0.52 14.73
CA THR A 291 -15.46 0.44 15.45
C THR A 291 -14.71 -0.87 15.15
N ILE A 292 -15.40 -2.01 15.06
CA ILE A 292 -14.82 -3.30 14.68
C ILE A 292 -14.24 -3.24 13.27
N ASN A 293 -15.02 -2.78 12.30
CA ASN A 293 -14.59 -2.69 10.90
C ASN A 293 -13.39 -1.74 10.76
N GLN A 294 -13.45 -0.56 11.38
CA GLN A 294 -12.38 0.43 11.29
C GLN A 294 -11.07 -0.07 11.90
N THR A 295 -11.14 -0.76 13.05
CA THR A 295 -9.96 -1.33 13.72
C THR A 295 -9.37 -2.51 12.94
N SER A 296 -10.23 -3.39 12.40
CA SER A 296 -9.83 -4.52 11.56
C SER A 296 -9.18 -4.07 10.25
N GLN A 297 -9.72 -3.03 9.61
CA GLN A 297 -9.12 -2.42 8.41
C GLN A 297 -7.73 -1.84 8.73
N LEU A 298 -7.54 -1.17 9.87
CA LEU A 298 -6.23 -0.63 10.27
C LEU A 298 -5.20 -1.76 10.50
N GLN A 299 -5.60 -2.85 11.17
CA GLN A 299 -4.74 -4.04 11.32
C GLN A 299 -4.36 -4.63 9.95
N THR A 300 -5.32 -4.69 9.03
CA THR A 300 -5.12 -5.20 7.67
C THR A 300 -4.15 -4.31 6.89
N LYS A 301 -4.31 -2.99 6.96
CA LYS A 301 -3.42 -2.00 6.32
C LYS A 301 -1.96 -2.22 6.77
N TRP A 302 -1.72 -2.25 8.08
CA TRP A 302 -0.37 -2.51 8.61
C TRP A 302 0.19 -3.88 8.20
N SER A 303 -0.64 -4.92 8.25
CA SER A 303 -0.24 -6.27 7.85
C SER A 303 0.19 -6.35 6.38
N ILE A 304 -0.56 -5.70 5.49
CA ILE A 304 -0.25 -5.66 4.06
C ILE A 304 1.06 -4.93 3.82
N MET A 305 1.22 -3.72 4.39
CA MET A 305 2.43 -2.92 4.25
C MET A 305 3.69 -3.68 4.71
N VAL A 306 3.64 -4.25 5.91
CA VAL A 306 4.80 -4.96 6.51
C VAL A 306 5.12 -6.21 5.72
N ARG A 307 4.13 -7.08 5.46
CA ARG A 307 4.38 -8.35 4.77
C ARG A 307 4.83 -8.16 3.32
N ALA A 308 4.26 -7.19 2.60
CA ALA A 308 4.69 -6.91 1.23
C ALA A 308 6.13 -6.38 1.19
N THR A 309 6.52 -5.53 2.15
CA THR A 309 7.90 -5.03 2.24
C THR A 309 8.88 -6.12 2.65
N LEU A 310 8.53 -6.98 3.61
CA LEU A 310 9.32 -8.17 3.97
C LEU A 310 9.51 -9.12 2.79
N ALA A 311 8.43 -9.39 2.04
CA ALA A 311 8.48 -10.20 0.83
C ALA A 311 9.40 -9.56 -0.23
N GLY A 312 9.31 -8.24 -0.41
CA GLY A 312 10.20 -7.48 -1.29
C GLY A 312 11.68 -7.61 -0.92
N ALA A 313 12.00 -7.50 0.37
CA ALA A 313 13.35 -7.68 0.88
C ALA A 313 13.90 -9.10 0.62
N ILE A 314 13.08 -10.14 0.86
CA ILE A 314 13.46 -11.54 0.59
C ILE A 314 13.72 -11.76 -0.90
N ILE A 315 12.87 -11.20 -1.76
CA ILE A 315 13.06 -11.28 -3.22
C ILE A 315 14.33 -10.57 -3.64
N ALA A 316 14.62 -9.38 -3.11
CA ALA A 316 15.83 -8.64 -3.43
C ALA A 316 17.11 -9.38 -3.00
N ILE A 317 17.05 -10.18 -1.94
CA ILE A 317 18.14 -11.08 -1.49
C ILE A 317 18.29 -12.30 -2.43
N GLU A 318 17.26 -12.62 -3.21
CA GLU A 318 17.17 -13.80 -4.07
C GLU A 318 17.23 -15.15 -3.34
N ASN A 319 17.01 -15.16 -2.02
CA ASN A 319 16.86 -16.40 -1.24
C ASN A 319 15.38 -16.78 -1.10
N LEU A 320 14.84 -17.39 -2.16
CA LEU A 320 13.43 -17.75 -2.23
C LEU A 320 13.15 -19.10 -1.53
N PRO A 321 12.07 -19.21 -0.74
CA PRO A 321 11.60 -20.48 -0.21
C PRO A 321 11.12 -21.40 -1.34
N GLU A 322 11.09 -22.71 -1.08
CA GLU A 322 10.58 -23.70 -2.03
C GLU A 322 9.14 -23.39 -2.46
N LYS A 323 8.27 -23.08 -1.50
CA LYS A 323 6.88 -22.67 -1.73
C LYS A 323 6.81 -21.15 -1.83
N LEU A 324 6.35 -20.63 -2.97
CA LEU A 324 6.29 -19.19 -3.23
C LEU A 324 5.04 -18.48 -2.71
N ASN A 325 3.99 -19.21 -2.31
CA ASN A 325 2.73 -18.60 -1.84
C ASN A 325 2.92 -17.61 -0.67
N PRO A 326 3.79 -17.85 0.33
CA PRO A 326 4.07 -16.90 1.40
C PRO A 326 4.68 -15.58 0.93
N ILE A 327 5.25 -15.53 -0.27
CA ILE A 327 5.82 -14.31 -0.88
C ILE A 327 4.84 -13.67 -1.86
N ILE A 328 4.24 -14.48 -2.74
CA ILE A 328 3.30 -14.00 -3.77
C ILE A 328 2.07 -13.36 -3.12
N LYS A 329 1.51 -13.98 -2.07
CA LYS A 329 0.26 -13.50 -1.47
C LYS A 329 0.39 -12.10 -0.87
N PRO A 330 1.40 -11.79 -0.02
CA PRO A 330 1.61 -10.43 0.45
C PRO A 330 1.74 -9.38 -0.65
N LEU A 331 2.50 -9.67 -1.72
CA LEU A 331 2.66 -8.75 -2.85
C LEU A 331 1.35 -8.53 -3.60
N MET A 332 0.60 -9.61 -3.88
CA MET A 332 -0.70 -9.52 -4.53
C MET A 332 -1.74 -8.79 -3.65
N ASP A 333 -1.71 -8.97 -2.33
CA ASP A 333 -2.58 -8.24 -1.41
C ASP A 333 -2.24 -6.73 -1.39
N ALA A 334 -0.96 -6.35 -1.46
CA ALA A 334 -0.55 -4.96 -1.63
C ALA A 334 -0.97 -4.39 -2.99
N ILE A 335 -0.79 -5.13 -4.09
CA ILE A 335 -1.28 -4.74 -5.41
C ILE A 335 -2.78 -4.45 -5.39
N LYS A 336 -3.58 -5.23 -4.64
CA LYS A 336 -5.03 -5.03 -4.59
C LYS A 336 -5.48 -3.92 -3.66
N LYS A 337 -4.79 -3.68 -2.54
CA LYS A 337 -5.35 -2.95 -1.39
C LYS A 337 -4.46 -1.83 -0.84
N GLU A 338 -3.22 -1.69 -1.30
CA GLU A 338 -2.32 -0.66 -0.79
C GLU A 338 -2.74 0.74 -1.29
N GLU A 339 -3.11 1.60 -0.35
CA GLU A 339 -3.58 2.95 -0.65
C GLU A 339 -2.43 3.86 -1.10
N ASN A 340 -1.23 3.68 -0.52
CA ASN A 340 -0.07 4.48 -0.85
C ASN A 340 0.54 4.03 -2.18
N ALA A 341 0.47 4.88 -3.20
CA ALA A 341 0.94 4.56 -4.55
C ALA A 341 2.44 4.18 -4.60
N LEU A 342 3.29 4.76 -3.74
CA LEU A 342 4.72 4.44 -3.71
C LEU A 342 4.97 3.02 -3.18
N LEU A 343 4.29 2.63 -2.10
CA LEU A 343 4.38 1.26 -1.56
C LEU A 343 3.76 0.24 -2.50
N GLN A 344 2.62 0.57 -3.12
CA GLN A 344 2.00 -0.29 -4.12
C GLN A 344 2.92 -0.50 -5.33
N ARG A 345 3.62 0.56 -5.80
CA ARG A 345 4.63 0.44 -6.85
C ARG A 345 5.85 -0.37 -6.41
N LYS A 346 6.31 -0.22 -5.16
CA LYS A 346 7.37 -1.09 -4.61
C LYS A 346 6.97 -2.57 -4.64
N ALA A 347 5.74 -2.90 -4.26
CA ALA A 347 5.23 -4.26 -4.35
C ALA A 347 5.16 -4.78 -5.80
N ALA A 348 4.74 -3.92 -6.74
CA ALA A 348 4.77 -4.22 -8.18
C ALA A 348 6.19 -4.50 -8.69
N ASN A 349 7.18 -3.69 -8.31
CA ASN A 349 8.58 -3.89 -8.67
C ASN A 349 9.12 -5.22 -8.14
N SER A 350 8.84 -5.54 -6.87
CA SER A 350 9.24 -6.82 -6.27
C SER A 350 8.54 -8.00 -6.93
N LEU A 351 7.26 -7.87 -7.30
CA LEU A 351 6.55 -8.93 -8.02
C LEU A 351 7.14 -9.16 -9.41
N SER A 352 7.47 -8.08 -10.13
CA SER A 352 8.16 -8.16 -11.41
C SER A 352 9.48 -8.92 -11.29
N HIS A 353 10.32 -8.54 -10.32
CA HIS A 353 11.59 -9.22 -10.07
C HIS A 353 11.39 -10.71 -9.72
N LEU A 354 10.39 -11.03 -8.89
CA LEU A 354 10.05 -12.43 -8.57
C LEU A 354 9.67 -13.24 -9.81
N LEU A 355 8.88 -12.66 -10.73
CA LEU A 355 8.49 -13.34 -11.97
C LEU A 355 9.70 -13.66 -12.83
N GLU A 356 10.68 -12.75 -12.91
CA GLU A 356 11.94 -13.02 -13.60
C GLU A 356 12.74 -14.17 -12.97
N LEU A 357 12.81 -14.23 -11.63
CA LEU A 357 13.45 -15.33 -10.91
C LEU A 357 12.73 -16.68 -11.08
N CYS A 358 11.47 -16.65 -11.53
CA CYS A 358 10.63 -17.83 -11.67
C CYS A 358 10.53 -18.38 -13.09
N VAL A 359 11.20 -17.77 -14.08
CA VAL A 359 11.11 -18.17 -15.50
C VAL A 359 11.49 -19.63 -15.70
N ASP A 360 12.60 -20.07 -15.10
CA ASP A 360 13.14 -21.42 -15.30
C ASP A 360 12.62 -22.45 -14.27
N ARG A 361 11.63 -22.10 -13.45
CA ARG A 361 11.06 -23.03 -12.47
C ARG A 361 10.20 -24.08 -13.15
N LEU A 362 10.33 -25.35 -12.72
CA LEU A 362 9.51 -26.48 -13.19
C LEU A 362 8.00 -26.19 -13.12
N VAL A 363 7.56 -25.58 -12.01
CA VAL A 363 6.18 -25.09 -11.84
C VAL A 363 6.25 -23.57 -11.75
N CYS A 364 6.15 -22.92 -12.91
CA CYS A 364 6.21 -21.47 -13.03
C CYS A 364 4.86 -20.82 -12.62
N PRO A 365 4.83 -19.92 -11.61
CA PRO A 365 3.61 -19.24 -11.19
C PRO A 365 3.20 -18.09 -12.14
N ASN A 366 4.10 -17.64 -13.03
CA ASN A 366 3.95 -16.44 -13.84
C ASN A 366 2.63 -16.40 -14.63
N PRO A 367 2.22 -17.46 -15.37
CA PRO A 367 0.99 -17.42 -16.17
C PRO A 367 -0.26 -17.05 -15.38
N LYS A 368 -0.39 -17.61 -14.18
CA LYS A 368 -1.55 -17.36 -13.31
C LYS A 368 -1.52 -15.94 -12.73
N ILE A 369 -0.34 -15.47 -12.34
CA ILE A 369 -0.17 -14.11 -11.81
C ILE A 369 -0.52 -13.09 -12.88
N ILE A 370 0.02 -13.23 -14.09
CA ILE A 370 -0.23 -12.32 -15.21
C ILE A 370 -1.72 -12.30 -15.56
N LYS A 371 -2.38 -13.47 -15.66
CA LYS A 371 -3.82 -13.54 -15.90
C LYS A 371 -4.63 -12.77 -14.85
N ASN A 372 -4.27 -12.88 -13.57
CA ASN A 372 -4.93 -12.13 -12.50
C ASN A 372 -4.69 -10.62 -12.63
N LEU A 373 -3.47 -10.20 -12.98
CA LEU A 373 -3.15 -8.78 -13.17
C LEU A 373 -3.94 -8.18 -14.34
N CYS A 374 -4.03 -8.89 -15.47
CA CYS A 374 -4.88 -8.45 -16.58
C CYS A 374 -6.35 -8.32 -16.14
N ALA A 375 -6.87 -9.29 -15.38
CA ALA A 375 -8.24 -9.21 -14.85
C ALA A 375 -8.46 -8.05 -13.88
N PHE A 376 -7.46 -7.69 -13.07
CA PHE A 376 -7.52 -6.52 -12.19
C PHE A 376 -7.44 -5.21 -12.96
N LEU A 377 -6.61 -5.14 -14.00
CA LEU A 377 -6.49 -3.98 -14.88
C LEU A 377 -7.83 -3.65 -15.55
N THR A 378 -8.56 -4.68 -15.98
CA THR A 378 -9.86 -4.53 -16.68
C THR A 378 -11.07 -4.66 -15.75
N GLY A 379 -10.85 -4.75 -14.44
CA GLY A 379 -11.93 -4.98 -13.47
C GLY A 379 -12.85 -3.79 -13.28
N ASP A 380 -12.33 -2.58 -13.50
CA ASP A 380 -13.02 -1.29 -13.32
C ASP A 380 -13.93 -0.96 -14.50
N SER A 381 -15.23 -1.20 -14.35
CA SER A 381 -16.21 -0.94 -15.41
C SER A 381 -16.39 0.55 -15.75
N GLN A 382 -15.91 1.46 -14.90
CA GLN A 382 -15.93 2.90 -15.17
C GLN A 382 -14.75 3.35 -16.04
N PHE A 383 -13.68 2.55 -16.06
CA PHE A 383 -12.46 2.80 -16.83
C PHE A 383 -12.40 1.90 -18.06
N THR A 384 -12.53 0.59 -17.87
CA THR A 384 -12.57 -0.42 -18.93
C THR A 384 -14.02 -0.88 -19.16
N PRO A 385 -14.64 -0.53 -20.29
CA PRO A 385 -16.01 -0.96 -20.59
C PRO A 385 -16.14 -2.48 -20.58
N ARG A 386 -17.33 -2.97 -20.23
CA ARG A 386 -17.67 -4.39 -20.32
C ARG A 386 -18.63 -4.62 -21.47
N ILE A 387 -18.45 -5.72 -22.17
CA ILE A 387 -19.41 -6.21 -23.16
C ILE A 387 -20.67 -6.66 -22.41
N PHE A 388 -21.84 -6.22 -22.87
CA PHE A 388 -23.11 -6.61 -22.27
C PHE A 388 -23.49 -8.02 -22.74
N ASN A 389 -23.47 -9.01 -21.86
CA ASN A 389 -23.89 -10.37 -22.20
C ASN A 389 -25.42 -10.43 -22.34
N CYS A 390 -25.94 -10.51 -23.57
CA CYS A 390 -27.39 -10.62 -23.82
C CYS A 390 -28.02 -11.89 -23.22
N GLY A 391 -27.24 -12.96 -22.98
CA GLY A 391 -27.71 -14.21 -22.40
C GLY A 391 -28.11 -14.16 -20.90
N ALA A 392 -27.68 -13.15 -20.15
CA ALA A 392 -27.98 -13.02 -18.72
C ALA A 392 -29.17 -12.08 -18.41
N ALA A 393 -29.60 -11.28 -19.38
CA ALA A 393 -30.70 -10.33 -19.20
C ALA A 393 -32.08 -11.00 -18.99
N ASN A 394 -32.22 -12.25 -19.42
CA ASN A 394 -33.45 -13.03 -19.24
C ASN A 394 -33.72 -13.44 -17.78
N ALA A 395 -32.77 -13.25 -16.85
CA ALA A 395 -32.97 -13.56 -15.44
C ALA A 395 -33.46 -12.36 -14.60
N ILE A 396 -33.34 -11.13 -15.09
CA ILE A 396 -33.64 -9.91 -14.32
C ILE A 396 -34.96 -9.25 -14.77
N GLN A 397 -35.49 -9.62 -15.95
CA GLN A 397 -36.73 -9.03 -16.48
C GLN A 397 -38.03 -9.65 -15.95
N ALA A 398 -37.97 -10.63 -15.04
CA ALA A 398 -39.19 -11.30 -14.55
C ALA A 398 -39.91 -10.57 -13.41
N ASP A 399 -39.36 -9.49 -12.83
CA ASP A 399 -39.86 -8.95 -11.54
C ASP A 399 -40.27 -7.47 -11.54
N GLN A 400 -40.45 -6.83 -12.70
CA GLN A 400 -40.94 -5.44 -12.78
C GLN A 400 -42.02 -5.23 -13.85
N GLU A 401 -43.14 -5.94 -13.73
CA GLU A 401 -44.40 -5.44 -14.27
C GLU A 401 -45.07 -4.51 -13.24
N GLY A 402 -44.92 -3.19 -13.43
CA GLY A 402 -45.81 -2.23 -12.77
C GLY A 402 -45.17 -0.94 -12.26
N ASN A 403 -44.60 -0.11 -13.15
CA ASN A 403 -44.86 1.33 -13.13
C ASN A 403 -44.17 2.05 -14.30
N SER A 404 -44.96 2.39 -15.31
CA SER A 404 -44.55 3.31 -16.36
C SER A 404 -44.62 4.75 -15.83
N ARG A 405 -43.46 5.42 -15.70
CA ARG A 405 -43.30 6.88 -15.91
C ARG A 405 -41.81 7.27 -15.88
N LEU A 406 -41.40 7.97 -16.94
CA LEU A 406 -40.05 8.41 -17.33
C LEU A 406 -39.21 7.35 -18.06
N VAL A 407 -39.63 7.04 -19.29
CA VAL A 407 -38.76 6.42 -20.30
C VAL A 407 -37.71 7.45 -20.72
N THR A 408 -36.61 7.54 -19.97
CA THR A 408 -35.33 7.97 -20.53
C THR A 408 -34.93 6.89 -21.55
N PRO A 409 -34.58 7.22 -22.80
CA PRO A 409 -34.38 6.18 -23.81
C PRO A 409 -33.26 5.24 -23.34
N ILE A 410 -33.61 3.96 -23.28
CA ILE A 410 -32.73 2.83 -22.99
C ILE A 410 -31.74 2.73 -24.17
N ILE A 411 -30.71 3.57 -24.16
CA ILE A 411 -29.54 3.43 -25.05
C ILE A 411 -28.46 2.59 -24.35
N SER A 412 -28.65 2.21 -23.08
CA SER A 412 -27.59 1.68 -22.23
C SER A 412 -27.31 0.18 -22.35
N SER A 413 -27.82 -0.52 -23.37
CA SER A 413 -27.75 -1.98 -23.42
C SER A 413 -27.69 -2.55 -24.84
N SER A 414 -27.02 -1.85 -25.76
CA SER A 414 -26.64 -2.41 -27.06
C SER A 414 -25.12 -2.42 -27.19
N ASN A 415 -24.55 -3.59 -27.50
CA ASN A 415 -23.14 -3.71 -27.87
C ASN A 415 -22.87 -3.12 -29.27
N TYR A 416 -23.91 -2.88 -30.08
CA TYR A 416 -23.78 -2.59 -31.51
C TYR A 416 -24.17 -1.15 -31.90
N PHE A 417 -24.87 -0.42 -31.03
CA PHE A 417 -25.41 0.91 -31.36
C PHE A 417 -24.97 1.96 -30.36
N GLY A 418 -24.44 3.08 -30.87
CA GLY A 418 -24.08 4.26 -30.08
C GLY A 418 -22.58 4.50 -29.98
N ILE A 419 -22.21 5.61 -29.33
CA ILE A 419 -20.82 6.00 -29.08
C ILE A 419 -20.58 5.95 -27.57
N LEU A 420 -19.81 4.95 -27.11
CA LEU A 420 -19.58 4.70 -25.68
C LEU A 420 -19.04 5.92 -24.93
N THR A 421 -18.16 6.70 -25.57
CA THR A 421 -17.58 7.92 -24.98
C THR A 421 -18.66 8.96 -24.66
N LEU A 422 -19.63 9.17 -25.55
CA LEU A 422 -20.73 10.10 -25.30
C LEU A 422 -21.63 9.62 -24.17
N THR A 423 -21.95 8.32 -24.14
CA THR A 423 -22.72 7.70 -23.06
C THR A 423 -22.00 7.83 -21.71
N SER A 424 -20.69 7.60 -21.67
CA SER A 424 -19.88 7.75 -20.45
C SER A 424 -19.82 9.20 -19.98
N MET A 425 -19.66 10.16 -20.91
CA MET A 425 -19.69 11.59 -20.59
C MET A 425 -21.05 12.02 -20.02
N GLN A 426 -22.15 11.54 -20.60
CA GLN A 426 -23.49 11.81 -20.08
C GLN A 426 -23.68 11.24 -18.67
N LYS A 427 -23.34 9.97 -18.42
CA LYS A 427 -23.41 9.35 -17.09
C LYS A 427 -22.57 10.11 -16.05
N LYS A 428 -21.36 10.54 -16.42
CA LYS A 428 -20.49 11.35 -15.55
C LYS A 428 -21.11 12.72 -15.24
N ALA A 429 -21.77 13.36 -16.20
CA ALA A 429 -22.46 14.63 -16.00
C ALA A 429 -23.68 14.47 -15.07
N GLU A 430 -24.47 13.43 -15.25
CA GLU A 430 -25.64 13.10 -14.41
C GLU A 430 -25.22 12.84 -12.96
N ARG A 431 -24.17 12.04 -12.73
CA ARG A 431 -23.61 11.80 -11.38
C ARG A 431 -23.15 13.10 -10.70
N LYS A 432 -22.43 13.97 -11.42
CA LYS A 432 -22.01 15.28 -10.90
C LYS A 432 -23.19 16.18 -10.52
N MET A 433 -24.29 16.10 -11.27
CA MET A 433 -25.51 16.85 -10.99
C MET A 433 -26.23 16.36 -9.72
N ILE A 434 -26.25 15.05 -9.49
CA ILE A 434 -26.81 14.44 -8.27
C ILE A 434 -26.00 14.85 -7.03
N LEU A 435 -24.67 14.79 -7.10
CA LEU A 435 -23.77 15.18 -6.00
C LEU A 435 -23.87 16.68 -5.63
N ARG A 436 -24.14 17.54 -6.63
CA ARG A 436 -24.42 18.97 -6.40
C ARG A 436 -25.78 19.20 -5.74
N ARG A 437 -26.77 18.34 -6.01
CA ARG A 437 -28.09 18.44 -5.38
C ARG A 437 -28.01 18.03 -3.91
N THR A 438 -27.31 16.95 -3.57
CA THR A 438 -27.17 16.49 -2.17
C THR A 438 -26.40 17.49 -1.29
N SER A 439 -25.38 18.17 -1.83
CA SER A 439 -24.66 19.23 -1.10
C SER A 439 -25.45 20.54 -0.90
N SER A 440 -26.53 20.74 -1.66
CA SER A 440 -27.37 21.95 -1.61
C SER A 440 -28.61 21.86 -0.72
N VAL A 441 -28.90 20.69 -0.12
CA VAL A 441 -30.11 20.45 0.72
C VAL A 441 -30.00 21.03 2.15
N SER A 442 -28.97 21.83 2.45
CA SER A 442 -28.82 22.48 3.77
C SER A 442 -29.68 23.75 3.98
N ARG A 443 -30.56 24.14 3.04
CA ARG A 443 -31.47 25.28 3.23
C ARG A 443 -32.91 24.98 2.77
N GLY A 444 -33.73 24.50 3.69
CA GLY A 444 -35.08 25.04 3.87
C GLY A 444 -36.27 24.42 3.10
N ARG A 445 -36.27 23.13 2.72
CA ARG A 445 -37.54 22.43 2.37
C ARG A 445 -37.39 20.91 2.49
N PRO A 446 -38.36 20.19 3.10
CA PRO A 446 -38.31 18.72 3.11
C PRO A 446 -38.65 18.19 1.71
N PRO A 447 -37.90 17.22 1.16
CA PRO A 447 -38.28 16.55 -0.08
C PRO A 447 -39.36 15.51 0.21
N THR A 448 -40.42 15.47 -0.60
CA THR A 448 -41.48 14.45 -0.61
C THR A 448 -41.09 13.19 -1.39
N ILE A 449 -39.80 12.86 -1.46
CA ILE A 449 -39.30 11.64 -2.09
C ILE A 449 -38.25 11.05 -1.15
N ASP A 450 -38.57 9.86 -0.64
CA ASP A 450 -37.74 9.04 0.22
C ASP A 450 -36.56 8.54 -0.64
N VAL A 451 -35.47 9.32 -0.69
CA VAL A 451 -34.21 8.87 -1.29
C VAL A 451 -33.46 8.14 -0.18
N SER A 452 -33.44 6.81 -0.23
CA SER A 452 -32.61 5.97 0.65
C SER A 452 -31.17 6.49 0.65
N LEU A 453 -30.75 7.09 1.75
CA LEU A 453 -29.41 7.65 1.96
C LEU A 453 -28.34 6.58 2.21
N ASP A 454 -28.72 5.31 2.32
CA ASP A 454 -27.84 4.20 2.70
C ASP A 454 -27.16 3.49 1.51
N GLU A 455 -27.66 3.65 0.27
CA GLU A 455 -27.06 3.02 -0.93
C GLU A 455 -25.78 3.71 -1.51
N PRO A 456 -25.57 5.05 -1.45
CA PRO A 456 -24.42 5.65 -2.15
C PRO A 456 -23.06 5.39 -1.48
N LEU A 457 -22.99 5.11 -0.18
CA LEU A 457 -21.72 4.93 0.52
C LEU A 457 -21.03 3.58 0.23
N VAL A 458 -21.82 2.53 -0.02
CA VAL A 458 -21.29 1.17 -0.30
C VAL A 458 -20.73 1.08 -1.73
N ASP A 459 -21.34 1.80 -2.68
CA ASP A 459 -20.86 1.89 -4.07
C ASP A 459 -19.51 2.64 -4.14
N ASP A 460 -19.32 3.67 -3.30
CA ASP A 460 -18.06 4.45 -3.27
C ASP A 460 -16.86 3.65 -2.72
N GLU A 461 -17.03 2.88 -1.64
CA GLU A 461 -15.94 2.04 -1.10
C GLU A 461 -15.55 0.91 -2.04
N THR A 462 -16.54 0.26 -2.68
CA THR A 462 -16.29 -0.81 -3.65
C THR A 462 -15.61 -0.28 -4.91
N GLN A 463 -16.06 0.86 -5.43
CA GLN A 463 -15.39 1.54 -6.54
C GLN A 463 -13.95 1.92 -6.20
N LYS A 464 -13.69 2.49 -5.01
CA LYS A 464 -12.33 2.80 -4.55
C LYS A 464 -11.43 1.56 -4.52
N GLN A 465 -11.95 0.42 -4.06
CA GLN A 465 -11.19 -0.84 -4.05
C GLN A 465 -10.84 -1.31 -5.47
N VAL A 466 -11.76 -1.19 -6.41
CA VAL A 466 -11.53 -1.59 -7.81
C VAL A 466 -10.51 -0.66 -8.48
N GLU A 467 -10.56 0.65 -8.21
CA GLU A 467 -9.55 1.61 -8.68
C GLU A 467 -8.15 1.32 -8.13
N LEU A 468 -8.06 0.96 -6.85
CA LEU A 468 -6.79 0.56 -6.23
C LEU A 468 -6.22 -0.70 -6.89
N GLN A 469 -7.06 -1.72 -7.13
CA GLN A 469 -6.67 -2.95 -7.81
C GLN A 469 -6.16 -2.67 -9.23
N ARG A 470 -6.88 -1.85 -9.99
CA ARG A 470 -6.48 -1.45 -11.34
C ARG A 470 -5.14 -0.73 -11.34
N ARG A 471 -4.94 0.27 -10.49
CA ARG A 471 -3.68 1.02 -10.36
C ARG A 471 -2.51 0.09 -10.00
N GLY A 472 -2.73 -0.85 -9.08
CA GLY A 472 -1.70 -1.83 -8.71
C GLY A 472 -1.33 -2.75 -9.86
N ALA A 473 -2.31 -3.22 -10.64
CA ALA A 473 -2.08 -4.04 -11.81
C ALA A 473 -1.34 -3.27 -12.91
N GLU A 474 -1.73 -2.01 -13.15
CA GLU A 474 -1.04 -1.09 -14.05
C GLU A 474 0.45 -0.95 -13.65
N PHE A 475 0.76 -0.70 -12.38
CA PHE A 475 2.15 -0.67 -11.93
C PHE A 475 2.87 -2.00 -12.15
N ALA A 476 2.25 -3.13 -11.84
CA ALA A 476 2.88 -4.43 -12.02
C ALA A 476 3.22 -4.73 -13.49
N LEU A 477 2.26 -4.55 -14.40
CA LEU A 477 2.43 -4.82 -15.83
C LEU A 477 3.43 -3.87 -16.49
N THR A 478 3.38 -2.58 -16.12
CA THR A 478 4.32 -1.58 -16.66
C THR A 478 5.75 -1.83 -16.18
N GLU A 479 5.95 -2.19 -14.91
CA GLU A 479 7.29 -2.47 -14.37
C GLU A 479 7.88 -3.77 -14.92
N MET A 480 7.05 -4.81 -15.14
CA MET A 480 7.44 -6.03 -15.87
C MET A 480 7.93 -5.73 -17.28
N THR A 481 7.20 -4.86 -17.99
CA THR A 481 7.54 -4.46 -19.36
C THR A 481 8.89 -3.71 -19.38
N LYS A 482 9.09 -2.77 -18.45
CA LYS A 482 10.35 -2.01 -18.32
C LYS A 482 11.54 -2.91 -17.98
N GLN A 483 11.40 -3.80 -16.99
CA GLN A 483 12.51 -4.60 -16.47
C GLN A 483 12.98 -5.67 -17.47
N THR A 484 12.03 -6.30 -18.17
CA THR A 484 12.37 -7.34 -19.15
C THR A 484 12.88 -6.79 -20.48
N GLY A 485 12.47 -5.57 -20.86
CA GLY A 485 12.91 -4.88 -22.05
C GLY A 485 12.75 -5.74 -23.31
N ASN A 486 13.84 -5.95 -24.06
CA ASN A 486 13.85 -6.74 -25.30
C ASN A 486 13.45 -8.21 -25.08
N ASN A 487 13.59 -8.72 -23.86
CA ASN A 487 13.35 -10.13 -23.55
C ASN A 487 11.92 -10.39 -23.08
N LEU A 488 11.02 -9.40 -23.16
CA LEU A 488 9.62 -9.55 -22.75
C LEU A 488 8.94 -10.79 -23.36
N PRO A 489 9.04 -11.07 -24.68
CA PRO A 489 8.38 -12.24 -25.28
C PRO A 489 8.90 -13.58 -24.74
N VAL A 490 10.17 -13.61 -24.29
CA VAL A 490 10.84 -14.83 -23.81
C VAL A 490 10.64 -15.03 -22.32
N LYS A 491 10.87 -13.99 -21.52
CA LYS A 491 10.79 -14.06 -20.05
C LYS A 491 9.34 -14.06 -19.55
N ILE A 492 8.44 -13.33 -20.20
CA ILE A 492 7.05 -13.17 -19.78
C ILE A 492 6.11 -13.40 -20.99
N PRO A 493 6.11 -14.62 -21.58
CA PRO A 493 5.37 -14.91 -22.81
C PRO A 493 3.86 -14.68 -22.64
N LYS A 494 3.32 -14.92 -21.45
CA LYS A 494 1.88 -14.72 -21.20
C LYS A 494 1.44 -13.26 -21.20
N LEU A 495 2.34 -12.33 -20.88
CA LEU A 495 2.05 -10.89 -21.03
C LEU A 495 2.09 -10.51 -22.51
N TRP A 496 3.09 -11.01 -23.24
CA TRP A 496 3.19 -10.82 -24.68
C TRP A 496 1.95 -11.35 -25.43
N GLU A 497 1.52 -12.58 -25.12
CA GLU A 497 0.27 -13.15 -25.64
C GLU A 497 -0.94 -12.28 -25.28
N ALA A 498 -1.06 -11.82 -24.03
CA ALA A 498 -2.18 -10.99 -23.59
C ALA A 498 -2.28 -9.63 -24.32
N MET A 499 -1.17 -9.13 -24.88
CA MET A 499 -1.15 -7.89 -25.66
C MET A 499 -1.57 -8.08 -27.13
N LEU A 500 -1.40 -9.27 -27.69
CA LEU A 500 -1.39 -9.47 -29.15
C LEU A 500 -2.33 -10.56 -29.63
N HIS A 501 -2.52 -11.63 -28.86
CA HIS A 501 -3.15 -12.85 -29.34
C HIS A 501 -4.56 -12.61 -29.89
N SER A 502 -5.43 -11.98 -29.08
CA SER A 502 -6.81 -11.67 -29.50
C SER A 502 -6.85 -10.64 -30.63
N LEU A 503 -5.88 -9.72 -30.71
CA LEU A 503 -5.82 -8.73 -31.79
C LEU A 503 -5.52 -9.41 -33.13
N VAL A 504 -4.52 -10.30 -33.16
CA VAL A 504 -4.12 -11.03 -34.37
C VAL A 504 -5.24 -11.96 -34.84
N GLU A 505 -5.89 -12.69 -33.92
CA GLU A 505 -6.99 -13.59 -34.26
C GLU A 505 -8.23 -12.87 -34.79
N GLN A 506 -8.53 -11.67 -34.28
CA GLN A 506 -9.75 -10.92 -34.65
C GLN A 506 -9.58 -9.97 -35.83
N MET A 507 -8.34 -9.61 -36.18
CA MET A 507 -8.05 -8.72 -37.31
C MET A 507 -7.68 -9.46 -38.60
N ASP A 508 -7.77 -10.79 -38.63
CA ASP A 508 -7.58 -11.57 -39.84
C ASP A 508 -8.68 -11.24 -40.88
N PRO A 509 -8.32 -10.66 -42.05
CA PRO A 509 -9.27 -10.25 -43.09
C PRO A 509 -10.13 -11.40 -43.65
N SER A 510 -9.74 -12.65 -43.40
CA SER A 510 -10.46 -13.84 -43.83
C SER A 510 -11.66 -14.19 -42.92
N LEU A 511 -11.75 -13.61 -41.72
CA LEU A 511 -12.93 -13.77 -40.86
C LEU A 511 -14.14 -13.03 -41.44
N GLY A 512 -15.22 -13.78 -41.64
CA GLY A 512 -16.51 -13.20 -42.02
C GLY A 512 -17.19 -12.50 -40.83
N VAL A 513 -17.88 -11.39 -41.08
CA VAL A 513 -18.60 -10.58 -40.07
C VAL A 513 -19.50 -11.44 -39.15
N ASN A 514 -20.12 -12.49 -39.69
CA ASN A 514 -20.99 -13.40 -38.95
C ASN A 514 -20.29 -14.26 -37.88
N GLN A 515 -18.96 -14.36 -37.91
CA GLN A 515 -18.17 -15.08 -36.91
C GLN A 515 -17.82 -14.22 -35.69
N ILE A 516 -17.91 -12.89 -35.83
CA ILE A 516 -17.54 -11.89 -34.80
C ILE A 516 -18.79 -11.39 -34.06
N VAL A 517 -19.91 -11.25 -34.78
CA VAL A 517 -21.20 -10.84 -34.21
C VAL A 517 -21.71 -11.92 -33.24
N ASP A 518 -22.23 -11.46 -32.09
CA ASP A 518 -22.79 -12.24 -30.97
C ASP A 518 -21.80 -13.14 -30.21
N ASN A 519 -20.49 -12.94 -30.43
CA ASN A 519 -19.44 -13.58 -29.64
C ASN A 519 -18.95 -12.67 -28.50
N ASP A 520 -19.81 -12.47 -27.50
CA ASP A 520 -19.53 -11.55 -26.38
C ASP A 520 -18.25 -11.90 -25.59
N ILE A 521 -17.91 -13.20 -25.50
CA ILE A 521 -16.70 -13.68 -24.81
C ILE A 521 -15.45 -13.18 -25.53
N GLN A 522 -15.38 -13.42 -26.84
CA GLN A 522 -14.23 -13.02 -27.66
C GLN A 522 -14.12 -11.49 -27.76
N ALA A 523 -15.25 -10.78 -27.80
CA ALA A 523 -15.27 -9.31 -27.73
C ALA A 523 -14.70 -8.80 -26.39
N GLN A 524 -15.03 -9.44 -25.26
CA GLN A 524 -14.49 -9.07 -23.95
C GLN A 524 -12.99 -9.38 -23.82
N GLU A 525 -12.51 -10.47 -24.44
CA GLU A 525 -11.08 -10.79 -24.56
C GLU A 525 -10.35 -9.74 -25.40
N LEU A 526 -10.94 -9.26 -26.49
CA LEU A 526 -10.38 -8.18 -27.31
C LEU A 526 -10.30 -6.86 -26.52
N VAL A 527 -11.34 -6.49 -25.76
CA VAL A 527 -11.29 -5.32 -24.87
C VAL A 527 -10.14 -5.44 -23.87
N THR A 528 -9.95 -6.64 -23.31
CA THR A 528 -8.85 -6.91 -22.37
C THR A 528 -7.48 -6.75 -23.05
N CYS A 529 -7.33 -7.32 -24.25
CA CYS A 529 -6.14 -7.22 -25.07
C CYS A 529 -5.77 -5.75 -25.35
N LEU A 530 -6.74 -4.94 -25.80
CA LEU A 530 -6.54 -3.52 -26.09
C LEU A 530 -6.17 -2.72 -24.83
N GLN A 531 -6.80 -3.01 -23.69
CA GLN A 531 -6.48 -2.33 -22.43
C GLN A 531 -5.07 -2.66 -21.94
N VAL A 532 -4.64 -3.92 -22.05
CA VAL A 532 -3.28 -4.35 -21.71
C VAL A 532 -2.28 -3.68 -22.66
N LEU A 533 -2.55 -3.69 -23.97
CA LEU A 533 -1.73 -3.06 -24.99
C LEU A 533 -1.55 -1.57 -24.72
N GLU A 534 -2.63 -0.81 -24.50
CA GLU A 534 -2.58 0.62 -24.15
C GLU A 534 -1.69 0.88 -22.92
N THR A 535 -1.81 0.04 -21.91
CA THR A 535 -1.10 0.21 -20.63
C THR A 535 0.41 0.00 -20.75
N VAL A 536 0.84 -1.02 -21.51
CA VAL A 536 2.25 -1.43 -21.54
C VAL A 536 3.04 -0.83 -22.71
N THR A 537 2.37 -0.45 -23.80
CA THR A 537 3.02 0.12 -25.00
C THR A 537 3.96 1.30 -24.70
N PRO A 538 3.62 2.28 -23.83
CA PRO A 538 4.52 3.39 -23.51
C PRO A 538 5.86 2.98 -22.89
N PHE A 539 5.94 1.75 -22.37
CA PHE A 539 7.11 1.20 -21.69
C PHE A 539 7.79 0.07 -22.47
N LEU A 540 7.26 -0.25 -23.65
CA LEU A 540 7.80 -1.29 -24.49
C LEU A 540 9.15 -0.85 -25.06
N SER A 541 10.08 -1.80 -25.18
CA SER A 541 11.35 -1.51 -25.82
C SER A 541 11.14 -1.17 -27.31
N PRO A 542 11.79 -0.11 -27.82
CA PRO A 542 11.77 0.22 -29.26
C PRO A 542 12.17 -0.93 -30.17
N HIS A 543 12.96 -1.89 -29.69
CA HIS A 543 13.36 -3.08 -30.45
C HIS A 543 12.21 -4.06 -30.74
N LEU A 544 11.14 -4.01 -29.94
CA LEU A 544 9.97 -4.86 -30.12
C LEU A 544 8.91 -4.19 -31.02
N HIS A 545 9.02 -2.88 -31.29
CA HIS A 545 8.06 -2.15 -32.14
C HIS A 545 7.92 -2.74 -33.55
N PRO A 546 8.99 -3.19 -34.24
CA PRO A 546 8.85 -3.81 -35.56
C PRO A 546 7.96 -5.06 -35.56
N GLN A 547 7.77 -5.72 -34.41
CA GLN A 547 6.89 -6.89 -34.31
C GLN A 547 5.40 -6.52 -34.32
N PHE A 548 5.07 -5.23 -34.19
CA PHE A 548 3.72 -4.67 -34.32
C PHE A 548 3.48 -4.11 -35.73
N ASN A 549 4.52 -3.97 -36.55
CA ASN A 549 4.36 -3.58 -37.93
C ASN A 549 3.87 -4.79 -38.72
N CYS A 550 2.61 -4.76 -39.12
CA CYS A 550 2.06 -5.62 -40.18
C CYS A 550 2.66 -5.22 -41.54
N GLU A 551 3.98 -5.37 -41.72
CA GLU A 551 4.60 -5.48 -43.03
C GLU A 551 4.94 -6.95 -43.26
N ASN A 552 3.89 -7.75 -43.43
CA ASN A 552 3.73 -8.79 -44.45
C ASN A 552 2.32 -9.38 -44.36
#